data_AF-A0A2C6MIM1-F1
#
_entry.id   AF-A0A2C6MIM1-F1
#
_cell.length_a   1.000
_cell.length_b   1.000
_cell.length_c   1.000
_cell.angle_alpha   90.00
_cell.angle_beta   90.00
_cell.angle_gamma   90.00
#
_symmetry.space_group_name_H-M   'P 1'
#
loop_
_entity.id
_entity.type
_entity.pdbx_description
1 polymer ?
#
loop_
_entity_poly.entity_id
_entity_poly.type
_entity_poly.pdbx_seq_one_letter_code
_entity_poly.pdbx_strand_id
1 'polypeptide(L)'
;MHRLRQLRGCLPGQSRRRLQPGLGKRKAIYKLYAQAFPNAYAIDSSKCLKFKNLNNEKLCGKCLKACQAGAINHHMQDEEIQIEVGSILLVPGFETFDPAQLALYKYGELKNVVTSLEFERILSASGPFGGHLVRPSDHKEPAKIAWIQCVAPVTAGSTMATAPRYAVCMPSNNPSSPKNMLTTT
;
A
#
# COMPACT_ATOMS: atom_id res chain seq x y z
N MET A 1 -14.37 20.65 1.93
CA MET A 1 -14.18 19.17 1.94
C MET A 1 -15.21 18.36 1.11
N HIS A 2 -16.28 18.95 0.57
CA HIS A 2 -17.31 18.20 -0.19
C HIS A 2 -16.93 17.79 -1.62
N ARG A 3 -15.95 18.45 -2.28
CA ARG A 3 -15.57 18.14 -3.67
C ARG A 3 -14.82 16.81 -3.86
N LEU A 4 -14.17 16.28 -2.82
CA LEU A 4 -13.30 15.09 -2.92
C LEU A 4 -14.06 13.75 -2.77
N ARG A 5 -15.33 13.77 -2.34
CA ARG A 5 -16.16 12.53 -2.24
C ARG A 5 -16.72 12.05 -3.59
N GLN A 6 -16.59 12.83 -4.66
CA GLN A 6 -17.35 12.65 -5.90
C GLN A 6 -16.76 11.59 -6.85
N LEU A 7 -15.45 11.31 -6.76
CA LEU A 7 -14.78 10.30 -7.61
C LEU A 7 -15.01 8.85 -7.17
N ARG A 8 -15.96 8.60 -6.25
CA ARG A 8 -16.38 7.23 -5.87
C ARG A 8 -17.01 6.45 -7.03
N GLY A 9 -17.44 7.11 -8.11
CA GLY A 9 -18.09 6.48 -9.27
C GLY A 9 -17.20 5.66 -10.21
N CYS A 10 -15.87 5.68 -10.05
CA CYS A 10 -14.98 4.85 -10.88
C CYS A 10 -14.91 3.42 -10.32
N LEU A 11 -15.47 2.45 -11.05
CA LEU A 11 -15.64 1.06 -10.62
C LEU A 11 -14.71 0.01 -11.27
N PRO A 12 -14.11 0.20 -12.46
CA PRO A 12 -13.16 -0.80 -12.98
C PRO A 12 -11.70 -0.46 -12.63
N GLY A 13 -10.93 -1.47 -12.20
CA GLY A 13 -9.48 -1.38 -11.94
C GLY A 13 -9.15 -1.20 -10.47
N GLN A 14 -9.34 -2.26 -9.67
CA GLN A 14 -8.83 -2.30 -8.30
C GLN A 14 -7.37 -2.73 -8.30
N SER A 15 -6.48 -1.94 -7.68
CA SER A 15 -5.06 -2.27 -7.51
C SER A 15 -4.67 -2.25 -6.04
N ARG A 16 -3.54 -2.88 -5.70
CA ARG A 16 -2.99 -2.77 -4.34
C ARG A 16 -2.57 -1.32 -4.08
N ARG A 17 -2.83 -0.83 -2.86
CA ARG A 17 -2.34 0.49 -2.44
C ARG A 17 -0.83 0.41 -2.21
N ARG A 18 -0.05 1.30 -2.84
CA ARG A 18 1.40 1.37 -2.62
C ARG A 18 1.74 1.64 -1.15
N LEU A 19 0.97 2.52 -0.50
CA LEU A 19 1.12 2.84 0.94
C LEU A 19 0.44 1.83 1.89
N GLN A 20 -0.24 0.81 1.37
CA GLN A 20 -0.81 -0.28 2.16
C GLN A 20 -0.60 -1.60 1.40
N PRO A 21 0.64 -2.11 1.35
CA PRO A 21 0.94 -3.38 0.72
C PRO A 21 0.06 -4.48 1.35
N GLY A 22 -0.57 -5.33 0.53
CA GLY A 22 -1.35 -6.49 0.99
C GLY A 22 -2.68 -6.22 1.69
N LEU A 23 -2.84 -5.09 2.39
CA LEU A 23 -3.95 -4.84 3.32
C LEU A 23 -5.17 -4.14 2.70
N GLY A 24 -5.02 -3.50 1.53
CA GLY A 24 -6.08 -2.68 0.97
C GLY A 24 -6.04 -2.54 -0.55
N LYS A 25 -7.23 -2.50 -1.16
CA LYS A 25 -7.40 -2.16 -2.58
C LYS A 25 -7.65 -0.66 -2.75
N ARG A 26 -7.18 -0.09 -3.87
CA ARG A 26 -7.51 1.26 -4.36
C ARG A 26 -8.10 1.17 -5.75
N LYS A 27 -8.76 2.25 -6.16
CA LYS A 27 -9.25 2.45 -7.52
C LYS A 27 -8.12 2.96 -8.42
N ALA A 28 -8.33 2.88 -9.74
CA ALA A 28 -7.41 3.43 -10.73
C ALA A 28 -7.24 4.95 -10.59
N ILE A 29 -8.31 5.69 -10.27
CA ILE A 29 -8.24 7.08 -9.80
C ILE A 29 -8.19 7.10 -8.27
N TYR A 30 -7.16 7.71 -7.70
CA TYR A 30 -6.91 7.64 -6.26
C TYR A 30 -6.23 8.89 -5.73
N LYS A 31 -6.39 9.09 -4.42
CA LYS A 31 -5.55 9.97 -3.61
C LYS A 31 -4.61 9.09 -2.79
N LEU A 32 -3.34 9.48 -2.64
CA LEU A 32 -2.34 8.67 -1.94
C LEU A 32 -2.76 8.33 -0.51
N TYR A 33 -3.16 9.34 0.26
CA TYR A 33 -3.75 9.22 1.61
C TYR A 33 -4.59 10.47 1.89
N ALA A 34 -5.36 10.46 2.99
CA ALA A 34 -6.36 11.50 3.25
C ALA A 34 -5.76 12.92 3.36
N GLN A 35 -4.50 13.05 3.80
CA GLN A 35 -3.78 14.31 4.00
C GLN A 35 -2.65 14.54 2.98
N ALA A 36 -2.65 13.84 1.84
CA ALA A 36 -1.58 13.99 0.85
C ALA A 36 -1.40 15.43 0.39
N PHE A 37 -0.13 15.84 0.24
CA PHE A 37 0.29 17.10 -0.34
C PHE A 37 1.08 16.83 -1.64
N PRO A 38 0.74 17.46 -2.79
CA PRO A 38 -0.46 18.27 -2.99
C PRO A 38 -1.75 17.45 -2.77
N ASN A 39 -2.83 18.12 -2.35
CA ASN A 39 -4.13 17.50 -2.13
C ASN A 39 -4.86 17.23 -3.45
N ALA A 40 -4.24 16.40 -4.28
CA ALA A 40 -4.66 16.10 -5.64
C ALA A 40 -4.91 14.59 -5.83
N TYR A 41 -5.68 14.27 -6.87
CA TYR A 41 -5.88 12.90 -7.32
C TYR A 41 -4.91 12.58 -8.46
N ALA A 42 -4.47 11.33 -8.51
CA ALA A 42 -3.72 10.79 -9.63
C ALA A 42 -4.51 9.66 -10.29
N ILE A 43 -4.28 9.44 -11.58
CA ILE A 43 -4.82 8.30 -12.33
C ILE A 43 -3.66 7.37 -12.66
N ASP A 44 -3.81 6.10 -12.28
CA ASP A 44 -2.88 5.04 -12.65
C ASP A 44 -3.16 4.58 -14.08
N SER A 45 -2.30 4.98 -15.02
CA SER A 45 -2.38 4.65 -16.45
C SER A 45 -2.37 3.13 -16.68
N SER A 46 -1.63 2.36 -15.86
CA SER A 46 -1.51 0.90 -15.99
C SER A 46 -2.81 0.14 -15.66
N LYS A 47 -3.71 0.75 -14.88
CA LYS A 47 -4.97 0.14 -14.42
C LYS A 47 -6.22 0.79 -14.98
N CYS A 48 -6.13 2.04 -15.44
CA CYS A 48 -7.25 2.75 -16.02
C CYS A 48 -7.61 2.18 -17.40
N LEU A 49 -8.87 1.76 -17.57
CA LEU A 49 -9.35 1.20 -18.84
C LEU A 49 -9.35 2.21 -19.99
N LYS A 50 -9.53 3.51 -19.70
CA LYS A 50 -9.53 4.58 -20.71
C LYS A 50 -8.12 4.85 -21.25
N PHE A 51 -7.10 4.84 -20.38
CA PHE A 51 -5.70 5.01 -20.81
C PHE A 51 -5.20 3.84 -21.65
N LYS A 52 -5.66 2.60 -21.37
CA LYS A 52 -5.28 1.43 -22.18
C LYS A 52 -5.81 1.48 -23.62
N ASN A 53 -6.93 2.17 -23.85
CA ASN A 53 -7.59 2.26 -25.15
C ASN A 53 -8.10 3.69 -25.38
N LEU A 54 -7.18 4.61 -25.63
CA LEU A 54 -7.48 6.04 -25.84
C LEU A 54 -8.51 6.24 -26.97
N ASN A 55 -8.38 5.45 -28.05
CA ASN A 55 -9.17 5.56 -29.29
C ASN A 55 -10.62 5.07 -29.17
N ASN A 56 -11.03 4.49 -28.03
CA ASN A 56 -12.40 4.02 -27.82
C ASN A 56 -13.13 4.91 -26.81
N GLU A 57 -13.95 5.84 -27.31
CA GLU A 57 -14.77 6.74 -26.47
C GLU A 57 -15.81 6.01 -25.62
N LYS A 58 -16.27 4.82 -26.03
CA LYS A 58 -17.33 4.08 -25.35
C LYS A 58 -16.84 3.20 -24.19
N LEU A 59 -15.53 3.02 -24.00
CA LEU A 59 -15.00 2.02 -23.05
C LEU A 59 -15.13 2.45 -21.57
N CYS A 60 -14.85 3.72 -21.24
CA CYS A 60 -14.95 4.26 -19.88
C CYS A 60 -14.90 5.81 -19.86
N GLY A 61 -15.76 6.45 -19.05
CA GLY A 61 -15.81 7.91 -18.86
C GLY A 61 -16.52 8.36 -17.59
N LYS A 62 -16.72 7.44 -16.63
CA LYS A 62 -17.47 7.72 -15.40
C LYS A 62 -16.79 8.77 -14.52
N CYS A 63 -15.46 8.80 -14.51
CA CYS A 63 -14.68 9.78 -13.76
C CYS A 63 -14.88 11.21 -14.30
N LEU A 64 -14.97 11.40 -15.62
CA LEU A 64 -15.23 12.69 -16.26
C LEU A 64 -16.61 13.24 -15.82
N LYS A 65 -17.66 12.41 -15.92
CA LYS A 65 -19.01 12.79 -15.49
C LYS A 65 -19.12 13.08 -13.99
N ALA A 66 -18.35 12.35 -13.16
CA ALA A 66 -18.34 12.54 -11.72
C ALA A 66 -17.52 13.77 -11.28
N CYS A 67 -16.63 14.27 -12.11
CA CYS A 67 -15.78 15.41 -11.80
C CYS A 67 -16.48 16.72 -12.15
N GLN A 68 -17.10 17.38 -11.17
CA GLN A 68 -17.74 18.68 -11.37
C GLN A 68 -16.75 19.79 -11.76
N ALA A 69 -15.48 19.64 -11.38
CA ALA A 69 -14.44 20.61 -11.69
C ALA A 69 -13.90 20.51 -13.13
N GLY A 70 -14.26 19.46 -13.89
CA GLY A 70 -13.73 19.23 -15.23
C GLY A 70 -12.20 19.00 -15.28
N ALA A 71 -11.57 18.66 -14.15
CA ALA A 71 -10.11 18.64 -14.01
C ALA A 71 -9.42 17.38 -14.59
N ILE A 72 -10.17 16.43 -15.13
CA ILE A 72 -9.62 15.14 -15.59
C ILE A 72 -9.31 15.23 -17.08
N ASN A 73 -8.02 15.13 -17.44
CA ASN A 73 -7.57 15.05 -18.82
C ASN A 73 -6.88 13.69 -19.07
N HIS A 74 -7.41 12.89 -19.99
CA HIS A 74 -6.82 11.59 -20.38
C HIS A 74 -5.81 11.70 -21.54
N HIS A 75 -5.68 12.88 -22.14
CA HIS A 75 -4.73 13.16 -23.22
C HIS A 75 -3.47 13.89 -22.73
N MET A 76 -3.33 14.08 -21.41
CA MET A 76 -2.14 14.66 -20.81
C MET A 76 -0.93 13.76 -21.09
N GLN A 77 0.16 14.37 -21.59
CA GLN A 77 1.42 13.69 -21.90
C GLN A 77 2.49 14.10 -20.90
N ASP A 78 3.55 13.30 -20.83
CA ASP A 78 4.72 13.62 -20.02
C ASP A 78 5.50 14.77 -20.68
N GLU A 79 6.01 15.69 -19.87
CA GLU A 79 6.79 16.85 -20.31
C GLU A 79 8.20 16.77 -19.72
N GLU A 80 9.22 16.97 -20.56
CA GLU A 80 10.61 17.11 -20.12
C GLU A 80 10.92 18.59 -19.92
N ILE A 81 11.42 18.94 -18.73
CA ILE A 81 11.75 20.32 -18.36
C ILE A 81 13.25 20.40 -18.07
N GLN A 82 13.94 21.31 -18.77
CA GLN A 82 15.34 21.61 -18.51
C GLN A 82 15.46 22.71 -17.45
N ILE A 83 16.21 22.45 -16.38
CA ILE A 83 16.40 23.38 -15.28
C ILE A 83 17.90 23.45 -14.99
N GLU A 84 18.49 24.65 -15.05
CA GLU A 84 19.87 24.88 -14.64
C GLU A 84 19.95 24.99 -13.11
N VAL A 85 20.78 24.15 -12.49
CA VAL A 85 20.94 24.10 -11.03
C VAL A 85 22.42 24.09 -10.66
N GLY A 86 22.76 24.74 -9.54
CA GLY A 86 24.15 24.78 -9.04
C GLY A 86 24.57 23.54 -8.23
N SER A 87 23.61 22.81 -7.66
CA SER A 87 23.88 21.57 -6.90
C SER A 87 22.64 20.67 -6.84
N ILE A 88 22.86 19.37 -6.60
CA ILE A 88 21.80 18.35 -6.48
C ILE A 88 21.96 17.65 -5.13
N LEU A 89 20.87 17.59 -4.35
CA LEU A 89 20.80 16.81 -3.12
C LEU A 89 19.99 15.52 -3.35
N LEU A 90 20.61 14.37 -3.13
CA LEU A 90 19.98 13.05 -3.30
C LEU A 90 19.36 12.58 -1.98
N VAL A 91 18.03 12.44 -1.94
CA VAL A 91 17.28 11.94 -0.77
C VAL A 91 16.30 10.82 -1.17
N PRO A 92 16.77 9.68 -1.73
CA PRO A 92 15.89 8.62 -2.24
C PRO A 92 15.15 7.84 -1.14
N GLY A 93 15.50 8.04 0.14
CA GLY A 93 14.89 7.34 1.26
C GLY A 93 15.39 5.91 1.42
N PHE A 94 14.50 5.00 1.82
CA PHE A 94 14.78 3.58 2.02
C PHE A 94 13.62 2.72 1.54
N GLU A 95 13.90 1.44 1.31
CA GLU A 95 12.89 0.42 1.04
C GLU A 95 12.83 -0.60 2.20
N THR A 96 11.68 -1.26 2.33
CA THR A 96 11.49 -2.32 3.33
C THR A 96 12.05 -3.63 2.84
N PHE A 97 12.64 -4.42 3.75
CA PHE A 97 12.99 -5.81 3.46
C PHE A 97 11.73 -6.63 3.12
N ASP A 98 11.83 -7.55 2.16
CA ASP A 98 10.76 -8.51 1.87
C ASP A 98 11.00 -9.83 2.62
N PRO A 99 10.28 -10.10 3.73
CA PRO A 99 10.47 -11.31 4.50
C PRO A 99 9.92 -12.57 3.82
N ALA A 100 9.27 -12.47 2.65
CA ALA A 100 8.90 -13.64 1.85
C ALA A 100 10.14 -14.46 1.44
N GLN A 101 11.32 -13.83 1.40
CA GLN A 101 12.59 -14.49 1.15
C GLN A 101 13.02 -15.43 2.29
N LEU A 102 12.46 -15.27 3.49
CA LEU A 102 12.78 -16.08 4.67
C LEU A 102 11.66 -17.09 4.92
N ALA A 103 11.80 -18.29 4.36
CA ALA A 103 10.83 -19.38 4.48
C ALA A 103 10.46 -19.73 5.94
N LEU A 104 11.37 -19.51 6.90
CA LEU A 104 11.17 -19.75 8.33
C LEU A 104 9.93 -19.03 8.88
N TYR A 105 9.67 -17.79 8.44
CA TYR A 105 8.60 -16.96 8.99
C TYR A 105 7.27 -17.14 8.25
N LYS A 106 7.25 -17.89 7.14
CA LYS A 106 6.06 -18.16 6.33
C LYS A 106 5.24 -16.90 6.01
N TYR A 107 5.92 -15.78 5.84
CA TYR A 107 5.29 -14.52 5.46
C TYR A 107 4.68 -14.65 4.06
N GLY A 108 3.42 -14.21 3.90
CA GLY A 108 2.63 -14.42 2.69
C GLY A 108 1.77 -15.70 2.71
N GLU A 109 2.19 -16.75 3.40
CA GLU A 109 1.36 -17.93 3.66
C GLU A 109 0.46 -17.73 4.89
N LEU A 110 1.06 -17.27 6.00
CA LEU A 110 0.36 -16.98 7.23
C LEU A 110 -0.14 -15.54 7.22
N LYS A 111 -1.45 -15.35 7.05
CA LYS A 111 -2.11 -14.02 7.00
C LYS A 111 -1.91 -13.15 8.23
N ASN A 112 -1.54 -13.73 9.38
CA ASN A 112 -1.35 -13.01 10.64
C ASN A 112 0.13 -12.72 10.96
N VAL A 113 1.04 -13.09 10.08
CA VAL A 113 2.43 -12.63 10.11
C VAL A 113 2.48 -11.39 9.21
N VAL A 114 2.73 -10.24 9.82
CA VAL A 114 2.78 -8.95 9.12
C VAL A 114 4.13 -8.27 9.35
N THR A 115 4.55 -7.44 8.41
CA THR A 115 5.73 -6.59 8.58
C THR A 115 5.46 -5.45 9.57
N SER A 116 6.54 -4.86 10.09
CA SER A 116 6.50 -3.61 10.86
C SER A 116 5.66 -2.52 10.19
N LEU A 117 5.91 -2.27 8.91
CA LEU A 117 5.21 -1.22 8.16
C LEU A 117 3.73 -1.56 7.96
N GLU A 118 3.38 -2.81 7.68
CA GLU A 118 1.99 -3.26 7.62
C GLU A 118 1.29 -3.10 8.97
N PHE A 119 1.97 -3.42 10.07
CA PHE A 119 1.46 -3.24 11.42
C PHE A 119 1.17 -1.76 11.74
N GLU A 120 2.07 -0.85 11.38
CA GLU A 120 1.83 0.60 11.48
C GLU A 120 0.62 1.03 10.63
N ARG A 121 0.44 0.45 9.44
CA ARG A 121 -0.74 0.74 8.62
C ARG A 121 -2.03 0.25 9.28
N ILE A 122 -2.03 -0.88 9.98
CA ILE A 122 -3.18 -1.39 10.76
C ILE A 122 -3.55 -0.40 11.86
N LEU A 123 -2.56 0.07 12.63
CA LEU A 123 -2.75 1.02 13.73
C LEU A 123 -3.06 2.45 13.27
N SER A 124 -2.77 2.81 12.02
CA SER A 124 -3.05 4.14 11.50
C SER A 124 -4.56 4.40 11.44
N ALA A 125 -5.01 5.55 11.96
CA ALA A 125 -6.40 6.01 11.81
C ALA A 125 -6.84 6.17 10.34
N SER A 126 -5.88 6.46 9.45
CA SER A 126 -6.09 6.51 7.99
C SER A 126 -5.90 5.15 7.29
N GLY A 127 -5.63 4.12 8.08
CA GLY A 127 -5.36 2.76 7.67
C GLY A 127 -6.60 2.01 7.18
N PRO A 128 -6.41 0.76 6.71
CA PRO A 128 -7.50 -0.07 6.21
C PRO A 128 -8.52 -0.43 7.31
N PHE A 129 -8.09 -0.47 8.57
CA PHE A 129 -8.91 -0.82 9.73
C PHE A 129 -9.27 0.39 10.60
N GLY A 130 -9.05 1.62 10.12
CA GLY A 130 -9.43 2.84 10.84
C GLY A 130 -8.70 3.04 12.18
N GLY A 131 -7.57 2.37 12.39
CA GLY A 131 -6.80 2.39 13.64
C GLY A 131 -7.13 1.28 14.62
N HIS A 132 -8.08 0.39 14.29
CA HIS A 132 -8.38 -0.78 15.11
C HIS A 132 -7.35 -1.89 14.89
N LEU A 133 -6.75 -2.37 15.97
CA LEU A 133 -5.79 -3.47 15.93
C LEU A 133 -6.52 -4.80 15.73
N VAL A 134 -6.64 -5.21 14.47
CA VAL A 134 -7.32 -6.45 14.08
C VAL A 134 -6.40 -7.36 13.30
N ARG A 135 -6.63 -8.67 13.45
CA ARG A 135 -5.92 -9.69 12.69
C ARG A 135 -6.39 -9.71 11.23
N PRO A 136 -5.49 -9.68 10.23
CA PRO A 136 -5.90 -9.67 8.82
C PRO A 136 -6.66 -10.93 8.38
N SER A 137 -6.51 -12.06 9.10
CA SER A 137 -7.21 -13.30 8.74
C SER A 137 -8.71 -13.28 9.05
N ASP A 138 -9.09 -12.79 10.23
CA ASP A 138 -10.43 -12.97 10.79
C ASP A 138 -11.03 -11.67 11.35
N HIS A 139 -10.34 -10.53 11.19
CA HIS A 139 -10.76 -9.21 11.63
C HIS A 139 -11.14 -9.11 13.12
N LYS A 140 -10.60 -10.00 13.94
CA LYS A 140 -10.76 -9.97 15.40
C LYS A 140 -9.53 -9.38 16.07
N GLU A 141 -9.73 -8.79 17.23
CA GLU A 141 -8.62 -8.29 18.06
C GLU A 141 -7.70 -9.46 18.47
N PRO A 142 -6.36 -9.29 18.37
CA PRO A 142 -5.42 -10.30 18.82
C PRO A 142 -5.34 -10.32 20.35
N ALA A 143 -5.47 -11.49 20.96
CA ALA A 143 -5.27 -11.64 22.41
C ALA A 143 -3.78 -11.69 22.81
N LYS A 144 -2.91 -12.05 21.86
CA LYS A 144 -1.46 -12.19 22.04
C LYS A 144 -0.75 -11.67 20.80
N ILE A 145 0.40 -11.04 20.98
CA ILE A 145 1.25 -10.50 19.92
C ILE A 145 2.69 -10.89 20.21
N ALA A 146 3.40 -11.39 19.20
CA ALA A 146 4.83 -11.67 19.25
C ALA A 146 5.57 -10.73 18.30
N TRP A 147 6.65 -10.12 18.79
CA TRP A 147 7.53 -9.25 18.02
C TRP A 147 8.82 -9.99 17.73
N ILE A 148 9.10 -10.22 16.46
CA ILE A 148 10.31 -10.90 16.01
C ILE A 148 11.26 -9.83 15.51
N GLN A 149 12.38 -9.65 16.19
CA GLN A 149 13.39 -8.67 15.83
C GLN A 149 14.43 -9.28 14.88
N CYS A 150 15.17 -8.42 14.19
CA CYS A 150 16.25 -8.79 13.27
C CYS A 150 15.81 -9.71 12.10
N VAL A 151 14.65 -9.44 11.51
CA VAL A 151 14.04 -10.25 10.43
C VAL A 151 14.68 -10.01 9.05
N ALA A 152 15.96 -9.64 9.01
CA ALA A 152 16.73 -9.48 7.76
C ALA A 152 18.17 -9.96 7.99
N PRO A 153 18.75 -10.74 7.05
CA PRO A 153 20.12 -11.21 7.18
C PRO A 153 21.12 -10.04 7.15
N VAL A 154 22.15 -10.13 7.98
CA VAL A 154 23.26 -9.18 8.01
C VAL A 154 24.27 -9.56 6.91
N THR A 155 23.87 -9.50 5.64
CA THR A 155 24.80 -9.75 4.53
C THR A 155 25.43 -8.44 4.05
N ALA A 156 26.77 -8.40 4.08
CA ALA A 156 27.65 -7.25 3.86
C ALA A 156 27.71 -6.72 2.40
N GLY A 157 26.60 -6.74 1.66
CA GLY A 157 26.55 -6.34 0.25
C GLY A 157 25.26 -5.68 -0.23
N SER A 158 24.31 -5.39 0.66
CA SER A 158 23.08 -4.67 0.28
C SER A 158 23.32 -3.16 0.36
N THR A 159 23.54 -2.52 -0.78
CA THR A 159 23.78 -1.06 -0.93
C THR A 159 22.55 -0.18 -0.73
N MET A 160 21.48 -0.68 -0.10
CA MET A 160 20.30 0.13 0.22
C MET A 160 19.95 0.00 1.70
N ALA A 161 19.97 1.14 2.39
CA ALA A 161 19.51 1.28 3.75
C ALA A 161 18.12 0.63 3.87
N THR A 162 18.03 -0.47 4.62
CA THR A 162 16.80 -1.26 4.74
C THR A 162 16.23 -1.05 6.15
N ALA A 163 15.01 -0.54 6.25
CA ALA A 163 14.31 -0.32 7.52
C ALA A 163 12.98 -1.10 7.56
N PRO A 164 12.23 -1.07 8.67
CA PRO A 164 12.54 -1.62 9.99
C PRO A 164 12.63 -3.17 9.96
N ARG A 165 13.57 -3.74 10.73
CA ARG A 165 13.90 -5.17 10.72
C ARG A 165 13.10 -6.02 11.72
N TYR A 166 11.80 -5.76 11.90
CA TYR A 166 10.98 -6.61 12.76
C TYR A 166 9.68 -7.03 12.08
N ALA A 167 9.24 -8.25 12.40
CA ALA A 167 7.95 -8.79 11.98
C ALA A 167 7.06 -8.96 13.21
N VAL A 168 5.75 -8.83 13.00
CA VAL A 168 4.75 -8.96 14.06
C VAL A 168 3.88 -10.17 13.73
N CYS A 169 3.81 -11.12 14.67
CA CYS A 169 2.95 -12.28 14.56
C CYS A 169 1.78 -12.15 15.55
N MET A 170 0.56 -12.26 15.02
CA MET A 170 -0.68 -12.21 15.80
C MET A 170 -1.37 -13.58 15.80
N PRO A 171 -1.01 -14.50 16.70
CA PRO A 171 -1.57 -15.85 16.70
C PRO A 171 -3.10 -15.84 16.88
N SER A 172 -3.74 -16.82 16.25
CA SER A 172 -5.18 -17.07 16.37
C SER A 172 -5.45 -18.13 17.42
N ASN A 173 -6.47 -17.93 18.25
CA ASN A 173 -6.96 -18.97 19.17
C ASN A 173 -7.82 -20.03 18.45
N ASN A 174 -7.99 -19.94 17.12
CA ASN A 174 -8.75 -20.92 16.34
C ASN A 174 -7.96 -22.24 16.23
N PRO A 175 -8.52 -23.40 16.63
CA PRO A 175 -7.82 -24.69 16.60
C PRO A 175 -7.31 -25.13 15.21
N SER A 176 -7.79 -24.50 14.12
CA SER A 176 -7.34 -24.73 12.74
C SER A 176 -6.10 -23.92 12.31
N SER A 177 -5.59 -23.02 13.16
CA SER A 177 -4.36 -22.28 12.90
C SER A 177 -3.14 -23.08 13.40
N PRO A 178 -2.02 -23.12 12.64
CA PRO A 178 -0.87 -23.93 13.00
C PRO A 178 -0.29 -23.44 14.34
N LYS A 179 -0.51 -24.21 15.40
CA LYS A 179 -0.07 -23.93 16.79
C LYS A 179 1.45 -23.99 16.97
N ASN A 180 2.21 -24.34 15.93
CA ASN A 180 3.58 -24.83 16.08
C ASN A 180 4.68 -23.76 15.93
N MET A 181 4.35 -22.47 15.80
CA MET A 181 5.38 -21.47 15.48
C MET A 181 5.90 -20.64 16.67
N LEU A 182 5.32 -20.78 17.87
CA LEU A 182 5.70 -19.96 19.03
C LEU A 182 5.92 -20.75 20.34
N THR A 183 6.03 -22.07 20.29
CA THR A 183 6.56 -22.87 21.40
C THR A 183 8.01 -23.21 21.16
N THR A 184 8.87 -22.20 21.26
CA THR A 184 10.29 -22.43 21.50
C THR A 184 10.74 -21.35 22.48
N THR A 185 10.93 -21.79 23.74
CA THR A 185 11.64 -21.16 24.87
C THR A 185 11.63 -19.64 25.01
#